data_AF-A0AAP9LWC2-F1
#
_entry.id   AF-A0AAP9LWC2-F1
#
_cell.length_a   1.000
_cell.length_b   1.000
_cell.length_c   1.000
_cell.angle_alpha   90.00
_cell.angle_beta   90.00
_cell.angle_gamma   90.00
#
_symmetry.space_group_name_H-M   'P 1'
#
loop_
_entity.id
_entity.type
_entity.pdbx_description
1 polymer ?
#
loop_
_entity_poly.entity_id
_entity_poly.type
_entity_poly.pdbx_seq_one_letter_code
_entity_poly.pdbx_strand_id
1 'polypeptide(L)' 'MKHEWKKQEKEIYGVKTKPCVVDVPAQKYIIVSGNGNSNDEIFSDKVAALFSMAYKIKMA' A
#
# COMPACT_ATOMS: atom_id res chain seq x y z
N MET A 1 -3.03 17.75 10.22
CA MET A 1 -1.87 16.88 10.54
C MET A 1 -1.77 15.78 9.51
N LYS A 2 -0.56 15.41 9.10
CA LYS A 2 -0.31 14.33 8.14
C LYS A 2 -0.73 12.99 8.74
N HIS A 3 -1.62 12.25 8.07
CA HIS A 3 -2.00 10.90 8.50
C HIS A 3 -0.86 9.93 8.14
N GLU A 4 -0.46 9.10 9.11
CA GLU A 4 0.66 8.16 8.96
C GLU A 4 0.21 6.77 9.42
N TRP A 5 -0.32 5.99 8.48
CA TRP A 5 -0.95 4.69 8.70
C TRP A 5 -0.14 3.75 9.61
N LYS A 6 1.17 3.60 9.39
CA LYS A 6 2.01 2.72 10.22
C LYS A 6 2.04 3.10 11.70
N LYS A 7 1.86 4.39 12.03
CA LYS A 7 1.85 4.88 13.41
C LYS A 7 0.46 4.84 14.03
N GLN A 8 -0.56 5.13 13.24
CA GLN A 8 -1.95 5.31 13.70
C GLN A 8 -2.76 4.01 13.65
N GLU A 9 -2.47 3.10 12.72
CA GLU A 9 -3.15 1.82 12.52
C GLU A 9 -2.21 0.63 12.83
N LYS A 10 -1.65 0.63 14.06
CA LYS A 10 -0.69 -0.40 14.50
C LYS A 10 -1.25 -1.82 14.53
N GLU A 11 -2.56 -1.98 14.64
CA GLU A 11 -3.17 -3.32 14.65
C GLU A 11 -3.08 -4.01 13.30
N ILE A 12 -3.11 -3.24 12.21
CA ILE A 12 -3.07 -3.71 10.82
C ILE A 12 -1.64 -3.71 10.29
N TYR A 13 -0.87 -2.64 10.57
CA TYR A 13 0.48 -2.45 10.00
C TYR A 13 1.63 -2.75 10.97
N GLY A 14 1.32 -3.04 12.24
CA GLY A 14 2.32 -3.42 13.23
C GLY A 14 2.77 -4.86 13.05
N VAL A 15 4.07 -5.11 13.24
CA VAL A 15 4.63 -6.46 13.20
C VAL A 15 4.21 -7.21 14.46
N LYS A 16 3.53 -8.35 14.29
CA LYS A 16 3.22 -9.28 15.37
C LYS A 16 4.05 -10.55 15.18
N THR A 17 4.63 -11.04 16.28
CA THR A 17 5.46 -12.25 16.28
C THR A 17 4.63 -13.54 16.28
N LYS A 18 3.32 -13.43 16.55
CA LYS A 18 2.37 -14.55 16.55
C LYS A 18 1.24 -14.24 15.57
N PRO A 19 0.75 -15.25 14.81
CA PRO A 19 -0.45 -15.10 14.02
C PRO A 19 -1.65 -14.67 14.87
N CYS A 20 -2.46 -13.76 14.36
CA CYS A 20 -3.69 -13.31 15.01
C CYS A 20 -4.74 -12.91 13.98
N VAL A 21 -6.01 -12.99 14.36
CA VAL A 21 -7.11 -12.43 13.57
C VAL A 21 -7.08 -10.91 13.67
N VAL A 22 -7.31 -10.22 12.56
CA VAL A 22 -7.39 -8.76 12.48
C VAL A 22 -8.58 -8.37 11.60
N ASP A 23 -9.32 -7.36 12.05
CA ASP A 23 -10.39 -6.75 11.26
C ASP A 23 -9.81 -5.62 10.42
N VAL A 24 -9.98 -5.71 9.09
CA VAL A 24 -9.49 -4.69 8.17
C VAL A 24 -10.69 -3.88 7.67
N PRO A 25 -10.84 -2.61 8.08
CA PRO A 25 -11.95 -1.77 7.62
C PRO A 25 -11.80 -1.42 6.13
N ALA A 26 -12.87 -0.95 5.50
CA ALA A 26 -12.82 -0.47 4.13
C ALA A 26 -11.82 0.70 3.99
N GLN A 27 -10.86 0.56 3.09
CA GLN A 27 -9.83 1.57 2.80
C GLN A 27 -9.91 2.02 1.34
N LYS A 28 -9.41 3.24 1.09
CA LYS A 28 -9.32 3.80 -0.26
C LYS A 28 -7.94 3.49 -0.82
N TYR A 29 -7.90 2.82 -1.97
CA TYR A 29 -6.67 2.48 -2.67
C TYR A 29 -6.66 3.03 -4.08
N ILE A 30 -5.45 3.34 -4.56
CA ILE A 30 -5.18 3.50 -5.98
C ILE A 30 -4.68 2.13 -6.45
N ILE A 31 -5.31 1.59 -7.49
CA ILE A 31 -5.06 0.22 -7.95
C ILE A 31 -4.65 0.26 -9.41
N VAL A 32 -3.57 -0.45 -9.74
CA VAL A 32 -3.17 -0.75 -11.11
C VAL A 32 -3.30 -2.26 -11.30
N SER A 33 -4.27 -2.68 -12.11
CA SER A 33 -4.52 -4.10 -12.37
C SER A 33 -3.50 -4.68 -13.35
N GLY A 34 -3.22 -5.97 -13.22
CA GLY A 34 -2.30 -6.68 -14.10
C GLY A 34 -2.26 -8.17 -13.82
N ASN A 35 -1.61 -8.89 -14.73
CA ASN A 35 -1.31 -10.31 -14.64
C ASN A 35 0.08 -10.52 -15.27
N GLY A 36 0.85 -11.48 -14.77
CA GLY A 36 2.20 -11.78 -15.24
C GLY A 36 3.17 -12.08 -14.10
N ASN A 37 4.46 -12.11 -14.42
CA ASN A 37 5.53 -12.33 -13.46
C ASN A 37 5.94 -11.02 -12.78
N SER A 38 6.00 -11.01 -11.45
CA SER A 38 6.39 -9.84 -10.66
C SER A 38 7.85 -9.41 -10.85
N ASN A 39 8.67 -10.24 -11.49
CA ASN A 39 10.06 -9.92 -11.82
C ASN A 39 10.22 -9.28 -13.22
N ASP A 40 9.15 -9.19 -14.01
CA ASP A 40 9.21 -8.59 -15.34
C ASP A 40 9.24 -7.06 -15.24
N GLU A 41 9.87 -6.40 -16.22
CA GLU A 41 9.99 -4.94 -16.28
C GLU A 41 8.64 -4.23 -16.21
N ILE A 42 7.61 -4.80 -16.84
CA ILE A 42 6.24 -4.28 -16.84
C ILE A 42 5.68 -4.14 -15.41
N PHE A 43 6.04 -5.04 -14.48
CA PHE A 43 5.63 -4.92 -13.09
C PHE A 43 6.31 -3.72 -12.42
N SER A 44 7.62 -3.57 -12.63
CA SER A 44 8.40 -2.43 -12.11
C SER A 44 7.83 -1.09 -12.61
N ASP A 45 7.51 -0.99 -13.90
CA ASP A 45 6.95 0.21 -14.51
C ASP A 45 5.59 0.58 -13.91
N LYS A 46 4.72 -0.42 -13.68
CA LYS A 46 3.42 -0.22 -13.03
C LYS A 46 3.57 0.28 -11.60
N VAL A 47 4.52 -0.27 -10.85
CA VAL A 47 4.83 0.17 -9.47
C VAL A 47 5.36 1.60 -9.47
N ALA A 48 6.25 1.95 -10.41
CA ALA A 48 6.78 3.30 -10.55
C ALA A 48 5.67 4.33 -10.87
N ALA A 49 4.75 3.99 -11.79
CA ALA A 49 3.59 4.83 -12.11
C ALA A 49 2.67 5.04 -10.90
N LEU A 50 2.36 3.96 -10.17
CA LEU A 50 1.56 4.03 -8.94
C LEU A 50 2.22 4.93 -7.89
N PHE A 51 3.54 4.81 -7.71
CA PHE A 51 4.30 5.63 -6.76
C PHE A 51 4.29 7.11 -7.13
N SER A 52 4.49 7.43 -8.41
CA SER A 52 4.44 8.81 -8.93
C SER A 52 3.10 9.49 -8.63
N MET A 53 1.98 8.77 -8.83
CA MET A 53 0.64 9.28 -8.52
C MET A 53 0.41 9.42 -7.01
N ALA A 54 0.76 8.40 -6.23
CA ALA A 54 0.59 8.41 -4.77
C ALA A 54 1.37 9.53 -4.09
N TYR A 55 2.59 9.81 -4.56
CA TYR A 55 3.42 10.89 -4.01
C TYR A 55 2.77 12.26 -4.22
N LYS A 56 2.20 12.52 -5.40
CA LYS A 56 1.46 13.77 -5.68
C LYS A 56 0.26 13.91 -4.74
N ILE A 57 -0.53 12.86 -4.54
CA ILE A 57 -1.69 12.89 -3.63
C ILE A 57 -1.28 13.10 -2.18
N LYS A 58 -0.14 12.53 -1.76
CA LYS A 58 0.37 12.68 -0.39
C LYS A 58 0.86 14.10 -0.08
N MET A 59 1.31 14.83 -1.10
CA MET A 59 1.88 16.18 -0.99
C MET A 59 0.88 17.30 -1.30
N ALA A 60 -0.25 17.00 -1.96
CA ALA A 60 -1.37 17.91 -2.14
C ALA A 60 -2.08 18.19 -0.80
#